data_AF-A0A2M7KI39-F1
#
_entry.id   AF-A0A2M7KI39-F1
#
_cell.length_a   1.000
_cell.length_b   1.000
_cell.length_c   1.000
_cell.angle_alpha   90.00
_cell.angle_beta   90.00
_cell.angle_gamma   90.00
#
_symmetry.space_group_name_H-M   'P 1'
#
loop_
_entity.id
_entity.type
_entity.pdbx_description
1 polymer ?
#
loop_
_entity_poly.entity_id
_entity_poly.type
_entity_poly.pdbx_seq_one_letter_code
_entity_poly.pdbx_strand_id
1 'polypeptide(L)'
;QVTSTAVKQDLVISAYKPNGGLEQRFKLEAGTEEGVWDFVRTHLRQLPVVVVSGSGHNLKPETRNLKLEVIAERQNYLLFDRMVAFHVQRGVTVPLSAGEFYQGLTQRFSERDGMYFLPEQVAEYDKRRLTTKELQQLQLIVNDEASAIQWLKQQLTDKPQTFQEIHPQFMRELGGWVKHEKPLELLDLLRDNFLCYDVPAAGRAGKGEVPSQIHSYLSSNNRELRNLPKDDPTLQAKAKDRWYVPDPNKAADLEKLRERALLKEFWEYLPPGYKPAKRDATQSTLPGLAADSAPVPKGKKMRVLRLEAVRAGFKHCWQERDYRTLIAVAQRIPENVLQEDPKLLMWYDQAVTRVGGEG
;
A
#
# COMPACT_ATOMS: atom_id res chain seq x y z
N GLN A 1 -21.99 -27.83 20.17
CA GLN A 1 -21.25 -26.64 20.67
C GLN A 1 -21.35 -25.58 19.59
N VAL A 2 -22.05 -24.48 19.88
CA VAL A 2 -22.22 -23.35 18.96
C VAL A 2 -21.15 -22.32 19.32
N THR A 3 -20.19 -22.10 18.43
CA THR A 3 -19.15 -21.08 18.61
C THR A 3 -19.76 -19.70 18.46
N SER A 4 -19.99 -19.05 19.60
CA SER A 4 -20.27 -17.63 19.70
C SER A 4 -19.04 -16.85 19.20
N THR A 5 -19.07 -16.41 17.95
CA THR A 5 -18.26 -15.28 17.48
C THR A 5 -18.84 -14.01 18.10
N ALA A 6 -18.58 -13.83 19.40
CA ALA A 6 -18.92 -12.62 20.13
C ALA A 6 -18.14 -11.45 19.52
N VAL A 7 -18.91 -10.56 18.89
CA VAL A 7 -18.49 -9.36 18.19
C VAL A 7 -17.72 -8.44 19.15
N LYS A 8 -16.40 -8.34 19.00
CA LYS A 8 -15.58 -7.27 19.60
C LYS A 8 -15.73 -5.98 18.79
N GLN A 9 -16.95 -5.47 18.68
CA GLN A 9 -17.15 -4.06 18.39
C GLN A 9 -17.82 -3.49 19.63
N ASP A 10 -17.02 -2.78 20.42
CA ASP A 10 -17.55 -1.88 21.43
C ASP A 10 -18.50 -0.92 20.69
N LEU A 11 -19.81 -1.14 20.87
CA LEU A 11 -20.85 -0.17 20.58
C LEU A 11 -20.63 1.00 21.55
N VAL A 12 -19.70 1.88 21.21
CA VAL A 12 -19.60 3.20 21.82
C VAL A 12 -20.82 3.96 21.35
N ILE A 13 -21.91 3.84 22.10
CA ILE A 13 -23.09 4.69 21.95
C ILE A 13 -22.64 6.08 22.44
N SER A 14 -22.12 6.91 21.54
CA SER A 14 -21.88 8.32 21.78
C SER A 14 -23.22 8.99 22.12
N ALA A 15 -23.58 9.01 23.39
CA ALA A 15 -24.80 9.64 23.90
C ALA A 15 -24.64 11.17 23.78
N TYR A 16 -25.16 11.73 22.69
CA TYR A 16 -25.06 13.16 22.41
C TYR A 16 -25.99 13.97 23.35
N LYS A 17 -25.41 14.98 24.00
CA LYS A 17 -26.15 15.95 24.82
C LYS A 17 -27.10 16.75 23.92
N PRO A 18 -28.39 16.91 24.28
CA PRO A 18 -29.33 17.66 23.47
C PRO A 18 -28.94 19.14 23.45
N ASN A 19 -28.30 19.58 22.35
CA ASN A 19 -28.17 21.00 22.06
C ASN A 19 -29.56 21.48 21.60
N GLY A 20 -30.22 22.28 22.44
CA GLY A 20 -31.65 22.62 22.36
C GLY A 20 -32.15 23.26 21.06
N GLY A 21 -31.28 23.59 20.10
CA GLY A 21 -31.69 24.08 18.77
C GLY A 21 -32.08 22.97 17.77
N LEU A 22 -31.60 21.73 17.95
CA LEU A 22 -32.02 20.61 17.10
C LEU A 22 -33.43 20.15 17.46
N GLU A 23 -33.77 20.09 18.76
CA GLU A 23 -35.07 19.61 19.22
C GLU A 23 -36.23 20.57 18.85
N GLN A 24 -35.97 21.88 18.84
CA GLN A 24 -36.96 22.87 18.39
C GLN A 24 -37.22 22.78 16.89
N ARG A 25 -36.18 22.62 16.06
CA ARG A 25 -36.30 22.45 14.61
C ARG A 25 -36.92 21.10 14.25
N PHE A 26 -36.56 20.05 14.97
CA PHE A 26 -37.15 18.72 14.78
C PHE A 26 -38.65 18.71 15.09
N LYS A 27 -39.15 19.46 16.08
CA LYS A 27 -40.59 19.59 16.33
C LYS A 27 -41.36 20.22 15.17
N LEU A 28 -40.69 21.05 14.35
CA LEU A 28 -41.28 21.73 13.19
C LEU A 28 -41.19 20.89 11.91
N GLU A 29 -40.18 20.04 11.79
CA GLU A 29 -39.82 19.30 10.57
C GLU A 29 -39.88 17.76 10.74
N ALA A 30 -40.44 17.27 11.84
CA ALA A 30 -40.51 15.85 12.17
C ALA A 30 -41.17 15.04 11.05
N GLY A 31 -40.46 14.01 10.56
CA GLY A 31 -40.94 13.11 9.52
C GLY A 31 -40.83 13.66 8.09
N THR A 32 -40.08 14.75 7.88
CA THR A 32 -39.76 15.29 6.55
C THR A 32 -38.32 14.97 6.15
N GLU A 33 -38.04 14.97 4.84
CA GLU A 33 -36.68 14.76 4.32
C GLU A 33 -35.69 15.83 4.82
N GLU A 34 -36.12 17.08 4.97
CA GLU A 34 -35.26 18.17 5.46
C GLU A 34 -34.82 17.96 6.91
N GLY A 35 -35.70 17.42 7.77
CA GLY A 35 -35.36 17.05 9.13
C GLY A 35 -34.28 15.96 9.22
N VAL A 36 -34.26 15.02 8.27
CA VAL A 36 -33.19 14.02 8.16
C VAL A 36 -31.85 14.67 7.83
N TRP A 37 -31.82 15.56 6.83
CA TRP A 37 -30.57 16.22 6.43
C TRP A 37 -30.07 17.23 7.47
N ASP A 38 -30.96 17.90 8.20
CA ASP A 38 -30.58 18.76 9.33
C ASP A 38 -29.97 17.96 10.48
N PHE A 39 -30.49 16.76 10.75
CA PHE A 39 -29.89 15.83 11.70
C PHE A 39 -28.47 15.43 11.27
N VAL A 40 -28.29 14.97 10.03
CA VAL A 40 -26.97 14.55 9.51
C VAL A 40 -25.97 15.70 9.53
N ARG A 41 -26.36 16.92 9.10
CA ARG A 41 -25.50 18.12 9.19
C ARG A 41 -25.07 18.40 10.62
N THR A 42 -26.01 18.36 11.56
CA THR A 42 -25.73 18.63 12.97
C THR A 42 -24.83 17.56 13.56
N HIS A 43 -25.03 16.29 13.21
CA HIS A 43 -24.22 15.18 13.67
C HIS A 43 -22.78 15.27 13.11
N LEU A 44 -22.61 15.48 11.80
CA LEU A 44 -21.29 15.67 11.17
C LEU A 44 -20.52 16.87 11.72
N ARG A 45 -21.20 17.93 12.16
CA ARG A 45 -20.58 19.08 12.81
C ARG A 45 -20.03 18.74 14.20
N GLN A 46 -20.67 17.81 14.92
CA GLN A 46 -20.24 17.39 16.25
C GLN A 46 -19.15 16.32 16.20
N LEU A 47 -19.06 15.57 15.09
CA LEU A 47 -17.98 14.61 14.89
C LEU A 47 -16.64 15.33 14.68
N PRO A 48 -15.55 14.86 15.30
CA PRO A 48 -14.23 15.41 15.04
C PRO A 48 -13.90 15.31 13.54
N VAL A 49 -13.27 16.34 12.98
CA VAL A 49 -12.87 16.36 11.56
C VAL A 49 -11.69 15.43 11.32
N VAL A 50 -10.78 15.37 12.28
CA VAL A 50 -9.60 14.52 12.25
C VAL A 50 -9.34 13.96 13.63
N VAL A 51 -9.19 12.64 13.70
CA VAL A 51 -8.65 11.94 14.87
C VAL A 51 -7.26 11.45 14.48
N VAL A 52 -6.26 11.85 15.27
CA VAL A 52 -4.88 11.38 15.11
C VAL A 52 -4.62 10.40 16.25
N SER A 53 -4.49 9.12 15.94
CA SER A 53 -3.88 8.20 16.90
C SER A 53 -2.36 8.32 16.83
N GLY A 54 -1.74 8.41 18.01
CA GLY A 54 -0.33 8.74 18.19
C GLY A 54 -0.08 9.71 19.36
N SER A 55 -1.12 10.37 19.87
CA SER A 55 -1.05 11.23 21.05
C SER A 55 -1.18 10.44 22.36
N GLY A 56 -0.45 9.33 22.49
CA GLY A 56 -0.14 8.81 23.81
C GLY A 56 0.85 9.78 24.45
N HIS A 57 0.50 10.44 25.54
CA HIS A 57 1.35 11.40 26.25
C HIS A 57 2.69 10.79 26.78
N ASN A 58 2.95 9.51 26.49
CA ASN A 58 4.11 8.73 26.92
C ASN A 58 4.90 8.06 25.77
N LEU A 59 4.76 8.49 24.52
CA LEU A 59 5.62 8.02 23.43
C LEU A 59 6.63 9.09 23.03
N LYS A 60 7.89 8.65 22.92
CA LYS A 60 9.05 9.47 22.58
C LYS A 60 8.80 10.25 21.27
N PRO A 61 9.30 11.49 21.15
CA PRO A 61 9.04 12.36 20.00
C PRO A 61 9.45 11.73 18.66
N GLU A 62 10.39 10.79 18.66
CA GLU A 62 10.85 10.06 17.46
C GLU A 62 9.87 9.04 16.85
N THR A 63 8.72 8.70 17.48
CA THR A 63 7.78 7.66 16.96
C THR A 63 6.36 8.20 16.73
N ARG A 64 6.21 9.51 16.47
CA ARG A 64 4.91 10.09 16.09
C ARG A 64 4.55 9.74 14.65
N ASN A 65 4.15 8.49 14.41
CA ASN A 65 3.39 8.15 13.23
C ASN A 65 2.01 8.82 13.37
N LEU A 66 1.83 10.03 12.84
CA LEU A 66 0.49 10.57 12.66
C LEU A 66 -0.20 9.67 11.63
N LYS A 67 -1.14 8.84 12.08
CA LYS A 67 -2.11 8.19 11.19
C LYS A 67 -3.43 8.92 11.36
N LEU A 68 -4.00 9.36 10.25
CA LEU A 68 -5.39 9.77 10.21
C LEU A 68 -6.23 8.51 10.43
N GLU A 69 -6.96 8.43 11.54
CA GLU A 69 -7.89 7.34 11.76
C GLU A 69 -9.16 7.55 10.95
N VAL A 70 -9.68 6.45 10.41
CA VAL A 70 -11.01 6.44 9.80
C VAL A 70 -12.03 6.54 10.93
N ILE A 71 -12.80 7.62 10.93
CA ILE A 71 -13.86 7.82 11.91
C ILE A 71 -15.07 7.05 11.41
N ALA A 72 -15.31 5.87 11.98
CA ALA A 72 -16.40 4.99 11.57
C ALA A 72 -17.75 5.73 11.59
N GLU A 73 -17.99 6.60 12.58
CA GLU A 73 -19.22 7.41 12.68
C GLU A 73 -19.46 8.36 11.48
N ARG A 74 -18.45 8.65 10.65
CA ARG A 74 -18.59 9.45 9.42
C ARG A 74 -18.91 8.62 8.18
N GLN A 75 -19.01 7.30 8.30
CA GLN A 75 -19.32 6.41 7.18
C GLN A 75 -20.84 6.36 6.93
N ASN A 76 -21.22 6.17 5.66
CA ASN A 76 -22.62 6.19 5.22
C ASN A 76 -23.55 5.29 6.05
N TYR A 77 -23.12 4.07 6.38
CA TYR A 77 -23.95 3.09 7.09
C TYR A 77 -24.19 3.48 8.56
N LEU A 78 -23.18 3.99 9.26
CA LEU A 78 -23.32 4.44 10.65
C LEU A 78 -24.10 5.77 10.74
N LEU A 79 -23.92 6.66 9.77
CA LEU A 79 -24.74 7.88 9.66
C LEU A 79 -26.22 7.52 9.47
N PHE A 80 -26.53 6.51 8.65
CA PHE A 80 -27.88 6.01 8.44
C PHE A 80 -28.46 5.37 9.70
N ASP A 81 -27.71 4.45 10.35
CA ASP A 81 -28.14 3.80 11.58
C ASP A 81 -28.43 4.81 12.70
N ARG A 82 -27.57 5.83 12.84
CA ARG A 82 -27.76 6.91 13.82
C ARG A 82 -29.01 7.75 13.51
N MET A 83 -29.27 8.03 12.24
CA MET A 83 -30.45 8.74 11.78
C MET A 83 -31.73 7.95 12.07
N VAL A 84 -31.74 6.64 11.78
CA VAL A 84 -32.86 5.75 12.09
C VAL A 84 -33.11 5.70 13.59
N ALA A 85 -32.06 5.49 14.40
CA ALA A 85 -32.15 5.46 15.85
C ALA A 85 -32.72 6.77 16.42
N PHE A 86 -32.32 7.93 15.87
CA PHE A 86 -32.81 9.23 16.30
C PHE A 86 -34.32 9.41 16.09
N HIS A 87 -34.86 8.93 14.96
CA HIS A 87 -36.29 9.00 14.63
C HIS A 87 -37.11 7.97 15.41
N VAL A 88 -36.63 6.73 15.52
CA VAL A 88 -37.29 5.64 16.25
C VAL A 88 -37.40 5.97 17.75
N GLN A 89 -36.34 6.50 18.37
CA GLN A 89 -36.36 6.92 19.78
C GLN A 89 -37.41 8.00 20.08
N ARG A 90 -37.82 8.77 19.07
CA ARG A 90 -38.78 9.87 19.19
C ARG A 90 -40.18 9.51 18.70
N GLY A 91 -40.40 8.24 18.32
CA GLY A 91 -41.70 7.75 17.85
C GLY A 91 -42.12 8.32 16.50
N VAL A 92 -41.18 8.78 15.66
CA VAL A 92 -41.44 9.34 14.33
C VAL A 92 -41.03 8.33 13.25
N THR A 93 -41.81 8.23 12.17
CA THR A 93 -41.48 7.37 11.03
C THR A 93 -40.27 7.91 10.27
N VAL A 94 -39.39 7.01 9.84
CA VAL A 94 -38.22 7.38 9.03
C VAL A 94 -38.69 7.70 7.60
N PRO A 95 -38.45 8.92 7.07
CA PRO A 95 -39.01 9.33 5.78
C PRO A 95 -38.18 8.90 4.57
N LEU A 96 -36.96 8.35 4.77
CA LEU A 96 -36.05 7.95 3.70
C LEU A 96 -35.63 6.48 3.82
N SER A 97 -35.60 5.77 2.70
CA SER A 97 -34.98 4.45 2.62
C SER A 97 -33.44 4.56 2.64
N ALA A 98 -32.75 3.44 2.91
CA ALA A 98 -31.29 3.40 2.90
C ALA A 98 -30.70 3.83 1.54
N GLY A 99 -31.32 3.43 0.43
CA GLY A 99 -30.88 3.78 -0.92
C GLY A 99 -30.99 5.27 -1.22
N GLU A 100 -32.14 5.88 -0.89
CA GLU A 100 -32.36 7.32 -1.04
C GLU A 100 -31.44 8.14 -0.14
N PHE A 101 -31.19 7.65 1.09
CA PHE A 101 -30.25 8.26 2.01
C PHE A 101 -28.82 8.26 1.46
N TYR A 102 -28.30 7.13 0.94
CA TYR A 102 -26.93 7.11 0.41
C TYR A 102 -26.76 7.99 -0.83
N GLN A 103 -27.78 8.05 -1.69
CA GLN A 103 -27.79 8.94 -2.85
C GLN A 103 -27.80 10.42 -2.40
N GLY A 104 -28.71 10.80 -1.50
CA GLY A 104 -28.78 12.16 -0.99
C GLY A 104 -27.53 12.57 -0.20
N LEU A 105 -26.90 11.63 0.51
CA LEU A 105 -25.66 11.87 1.25
C LEU A 105 -24.51 12.23 0.30
N THR A 106 -24.40 11.51 -0.82
CA THR A 106 -23.37 11.75 -1.84
C THR A 106 -23.60 13.03 -2.63
N GLN A 107 -24.86 13.45 -2.80
CA GLN A 107 -25.20 14.71 -3.47
C GLN A 107 -24.98 15.95 -2.58
N ARG A 108 -25.22 15.82 -1.27
CA ARG A 108 -25.22 16.96 -0.33
C ARG A 108 -23.91 17.13 0.44
N PHE A 109 -23.11 16.07 0.61
CA PHE A 109 -21.86 16.09 1.39
C PHE A 109 -20.68 15.60 0.56
N SER A 110 -19.49 16.09 0.89
CA SER A 110 -18.26 15.69 0.21
C SER A 110 -17.71 14.39 0.78
N GLU A 111 -17.45 13.41 -0.08
CA GLU A 111 -16.83 12.14 0.28
C GLU A 111 -15.30 12.22 0.20
N ARG A 112 -14.60 11.78 1.26
CA ARG A 112 -13.14 11.61 1.31
C ARG A 112 -12.79 10.35 2.07
N ASP A 113 -11.98 9.49 1.46
CA ASP A 113 -11.51 8.22 2.05
C ASP A 113 -12.67 7.36 2.64
N GLY A 114 -13.85 7.36 1.98
CA GLY A 114 -15.05 6.63 2.42
C GLY A 114 -15.85 7.26 3.57
N MET A 115 -15.49 8.49 3.96
CA MET A 115 -16.17 9.29 5.00
C MET A 115 -16.82 10.53 4.39
N TYR A 116 -17.88 11.02 5.03
CA TYR A 116 -18.60 12.22 4.60
C TYR A 116 -18.25 13.44 5.47
N PHE A 117 -18.06 14.58 4.82
CA PHE A 117 -17.66 15.84 5.44
C PHE A 117 -18.57 16.99 4.99
N LEU A 118 -18.76 17.94 5.90
CA LEU A 118 -19.31 19.24 5.55
C LEU A 118 -18.31 20.02 4.67
N PRO A 119 -18.76 20.85 3.72
CA PRO A 119 -17.87 21.64 2.86
C PRO A 119 -16.81 22.44 3.64
N GLU A 120 -17.19 22.99 4.79
CA GLU A 120 -16.32 23.72 5.72
C GLU A 120 -15.19 22.84 6.31
N GLN A 121 -15.47 21.55 6.52
CA GLN A 121 -14.55 20.57 7.13
C GLN A 121 -13.57 19.97 6.11
N VAL A 122 -13.92 19.99 4.82
CA VAL A 122 -13.10 19.38 3.75
C VAL A 122 -11.72 20.04 3.67
N ALA A 123 -11.65 21.36 3.73
CA ALA A 123 -10.39 22.10 3.64
C ALA A 123 -9.44 21.77 4.80
N GLU A 124 -9.98 21.61 6.01
CA GLU A 124 -9.18 21.20 7.18
C GLU A 124 -8.69 19.75 7.06
N TYR A 125 -9.57 18.83 6.63
CA TYR A 125 -9.23 17.44 6.41
C TYR A 125 -8.15 17.28 5.33
N ASP A 126 -8.32 17.93 4.18
CA ASP A 126 -7.38 17.87 3.06
C ASP A 126 -6.00 18.46 3.43
N LYS A 127 -5.96 19.57 4.17
CA LYS A 127 -4.71 20.16 4.68
C LYS A 127 -3.97 19.20 5.62
N ARG A 128 -4.68 18.63 6.61
CA ARG A 128 -4.08 17.68 7.55
C ARG A 128 -3.69 16.37 6.87
N ARG A 129 -4.41 15.93 5.84
CA ARG A 129 -4.08 14.77 5.01
C ARG A 129 -2.80 14.98 4.20
N LEU A 130 -2.59 16.17 3.64
CA LEU A 130 -1.33 16.52 2.98
C LEU A 130 -0.17 16.48 3.98
N THR A 131 -0.29 17.17 5.11
CA THR A 131 0.75 17.17 6.15
C THR A 131 1.02 15.76 6.71
N THR A 132 -0.01 14.94 6.86
CA THR A 132 0.15 13.56 7.37
C THR A 132 0.76 12.64 6.32
N LYS A 133 0.43 12.80 5.03
CA LYS A 133 1.09 12.07 3.94
C LYS A 133 2.57 12.44 3.82
N GLU A 134 2.90 13.72 3.95
CA GLU A 134 4.30 14.20 4.00
C GLU A 134 5.03 13.62 5.23
N LEU A 135 4.37 13.54 6.39
CA LEU A 135 4.96 12.94 7.60
C LEU A 135 5.09 11.42 7.55
N GLN A 136 4.15 10.70 6.92
CA GLN A 136 4.27 9.26 6.64
C GLN A 136 5.41 8.98 5.65
N GLN A 137 5.61 9.86 4.67
CA GLN A 137 6.77 9.84 3.79
C GLN A 137 8.09 10.08 4.54
N LEU A 138 8.07 10.82 5.66
CA LEU A 138 9.26 11.09 6.49
C LEU A 138 9.63 9.94 7.45
N GLN A 139 8.81 8.88 7.55
CA GLN A 139 9.02 7.76 8.50
C GLN A 139 9.08 6.38 7.82
N LEU A 140 9.59 6.31 6.58
CA LEU A 140 9.87 5.02 5.96
C LEU A 140 11.04 4.36 6.66
N ILE A 141 10.74 3.51 7.64
CA ILE A 141 11.72 2.61 8.24
C ILE A 141 12.12 1.60 7.16
N VAL A 142 13.39 1.57 6.82
CA VAL A 142 13.94 0.59 5.88
C VAL A 142 14.23 -0.70 6.63
N ASN A 143 13.26 -1.62 6.62
CA ASN A 143 13.40 -2.93 7.24
C ASN A 143 13.45 -4.07 6.21
N ASP A 144 12.82 -3.91 5.04
CA ASP A 144 12.81 -4.87 3.95
C ASP A 144 13.16 -4.26 2.58
N GLU A 145 13.36 -5.11 1.57
CA GLU A 145 13.66 -4.72 0.19
C GLU A 145 12.59 -3.77 -0.37
N ALA A 146 11.32 -4.04 -0.12
CA ALA A 146 10.22 -3.23 -0.62
C ALA A 146 10.26 -1.81 -0.04
N SER A 147 10.52 -1.69 1.27
CA SER A 147 10.65 -0.42 1.97
C SER A 147 11.94 0.31 1.58
N ALA A 148 13.04 -0.41 1.35
CA ALA A 148 14.28 0.13 0.81
C ALA A 148 14.09 0.75 -0.59
N ILE A 149 13.39 0.06 -1.48
CA ILE A 149 13.06 0.56 -2.82
C ILE A 149 12.13 1.77 -2.73
N GLN A 150 11.13 1.73 -1.85
CA GLN A 150 10.22 2.85 -1.66
C GLN A 150 10.96 4.09 -1.14
N TRP A 151 11.84 3.92 -0.16
CA TRP A 151 12.69 4.98 0.35
C TRP A 151 13.60 5.55 -0.75
N LEU A 152 14.28 4.69 -1.52
CA LEU A 152 15.09 5.11 -2.67
C LEU A 152 14.28 5.86 -3.72
N LYS A 153 13.06 5.39 -4.00
CA LYS A 153 12.16 6.03 -4.98
C LYS A 153 11.80 7.44 -4.53
N GLN A 154 11.52 7.65 -3.25
CA GLN A 154 11.25 8.97 -2.70
C GLN A 154 12.48 9.87 -2.83
N GLN A 155 13.64 9.41 -2.37
CA GLN A 155 14.90 10.17 -2.46
C GLN A 155 15.25 10.56 -3.91
N LEU A 156 15.06 9.65 -4.87
CA LEU A 156 15.38 9.86 -6.29
C LEU A 156 14.32 10.67 -7.06
N THR A 157 13.07 10.69 -6.56
CA THR A 157 12.01 11.56 -7.10
C THR A 157 12.27 13.00 -6.72
N ASP A 158 12.65 13.25 -5.47
CA ASP A 158 12.94 14.59 -4.97
C ASP A 158 14.26 15.11 -5.56
N LYS A 159 15.28 14.25 -5.60
CA LYS A 159 16.62 14.59 -6.09
C LYS A 159 17.28 13.40 -6.78
N PRO A 160 17.57 13.49 -8.09
CA PRO A 160 18.49 12.57 -8.74
C PRO A 160 19.89 12.66 -8.12
N GLN A 161 20.38 11.57 -7.56
CA GLN A 161 21.60 11.52 -6.74
C GLN A 161 22.59 10.48 -7.26
N THR A 162 23.87 10.70 -6.99
CA THR A 162 24.92 9.72 -7.28
C THR A 162 24.99 8.64 -6.19
N PHE A 163 25.62 7.50 -6.50
CA PHE A 163 25.81 6.43 -5.52
C PHE A 163 26.51 6.93 -4.25
N GLN A 164 27.52 7.81 -4.39
CA GLN A 164 28.28 8.39 -3.28
C GLN A 164 27.43 9.27 -2.36
N GLU A 165 26.40 9.93 -2.90
CA GLU A 165 25.46 10.74 -2.12
C GLU A 165 24.43 9.87 -1.40
N ILE A 166 23.93 8.80 -2.03
CA ILE A 166 22.87 7.94 -1.49
C ILE A 166 23.42 6.97 -0.44
N HIS A 167 24.61 6.41 -0.66
CA HIS A 167 25.20 5.40 0.21
C HIS A 167 25.24 5.76 1.70
N PRO A 168 25.78 6.91 2.13
CA PRO A 168 25.79 7.26 3.55
C PRO A 168 24.38 7.53 4.11
N GLN A 169 23.43 7.93 3.28
CA GLN A 169 22.04 8.13 3.70
C GLN A 169 21.35 6.78 3.90
N PHE A 170 21.52 5.86 2.95
CA PHE A 170 20.98 4.51 3.02
C PHE A 170 21.50 3.74 4.24
N MET A 171 22.80 3.85 4.54
CA MET A 171 23.40 3.21 5.71
C MET A 171 22.85 3.75 7.05
N ARG A 172 22.38 5.00 7.11
CA ARG A 172 21.74 5.55 8.32
C ARG A 172 20.34 4.98 8.53
N GLU A 173 19.62 4.70 7.45
CA GLU A 173 18.23 4.23 7.49
C GLU A 173 18.10 2.70 7.63
N LEU A 174 19.16 1.95 7.32
CA LEU A 174 19.23 0.47 7.41
C LEU A 174 19.17 -0.13 8.84
N GLY A 175 18.91 0.68 9.87
CA GLY A 175 19.00 0.26 11.29
C GLY A 175 18.00 -0.81 11.74
N GLY A 176 17.03 -1.20 10.90
CA GLY A 176 15.95 -2.13 11.22
C GLY A 176 15.84 -3.37 10.32
N TRP A 177 16.91 -3.75 9.61
CA TRP A 177 16.86 -4.85 8.63
C TRP A 177 16.41 -6.18 9.26
N VAL A 178 15.46 -6.86 8.62
CA VAL A 178 14.91 -8.10 9.20
C VAL A 178 15.91 -9.26 9.05
N LYS A 179 16.09 -10.04 10.13
CA LYS A 179 17.13 -11.08 10.26
C LYS A 179 17.02 -12.24 9.27
N HIS A 180 15.84 -12.46 8.71
CA HIS A 180 15.52 -13.55 7.79
C HIS A 180 15.59 -13.09 6.31
N GLU A 181 15.85 -11.81 6.09
CA GLU A 181 15.95 -11.20 4.78
C GLU A 181 17.39 -11.12 4.30
N LYS A 182 17.61 -11.46 3.03
CA LYS A 182 18.93 -11.36 2.40
C LYS A 182 19.42 -9.91 2.45
N PRO A 183 20.62 -9.63 2.98
CA PRO A 183 21.19 -8.30 2.89
C PRO A 183 21.36 -7.97 1.41
N LEU A 184 20.79 -6.84 0.99
CA LEU A 184 20.86 -6.37 -0.38
C LEU A 184 21.83 -5.20 -0.45
N GLU A 185 22.70 -5.23 -1.46
CA GLU A 185 23.60 -4.13 -1.73
C GLU A 185 22.80 -2.97 -2.33
N LEU A 186 23.09 -1.73 -1.88
CA LEU A 186 22.46 -0.53 -2.44
C LEU A 186 22.60 -0.48 -3.97
N LEU A 187 23.75 -0.90 -4.48
CA LEU A 187 24.02 -0.89 -5.91
C LEU A 187 23.08 -1.85 -6.66
N ASP A 188 22.78 -3.01 -6.09
CA ASP A 188 21.88 -3.99 -6.68
C ASP A 188 20.44 -3.46 -6.69
N LEU A 189 19.99 -2.84 -5.58
CA LEU A 189 18.69 -2.17 -5.52
C LEU A 189 18.56 -1.07 -6.58
N LEU A 190 19.61 -0.27 -6.74
CA LEU A 190 19.66 0.80 -7.73
C LEU A 190 19.59 0.24 -9.15
N ARG A 191 20.39 -0.78 -9.47
CA ARG A 191 20.44 -1.41 -10.80
C ARG A 191 19.14 -2.11 -11.18
N ASP A 192 18.48 -2.76 -10.22
CA ASP A 192 17.27 -3.54 -10.47
C ASP A 192 16.02 -2.65 -10.60
N ASN A 193 16.00 -1.45 -9.99
CA ASN A 193 14.79 -0.64 -9.86
C ASN A 193 14.87 0.76 -10.49
N PHE A 194 16.07 1.28 -10.75
CA PHE A 194 16.30 2.66 -11.18
C PHE A 194 17.21 2.74 -12.40
N LEU A 195 17.24 3.92 -13.04
CA LEU A 195 18.11 4.18 -14.17
C LEU A 195 19.26 5.08 -13.73
N CYS A 196 20.47 4.76 -14.18
CA CYS A 196 21.64 5.61 -14.03
C CYS A 196 21.91 6.30 -15.37
N TYR A 197 22.11 7.62 -15.33
CA TYR A 197 22.57 8.35 -16.50
C TYR A 197 24.09 8.23 -16.63
N ASP A 198 24.54 7.64 -17.73
CA ASP A 198 25.95 7.59 -18.11
C ASP A 198 26.17 8.39 -19.39
N VAL A 199 27.27 9.13 -19.45
CA VAL A 199 27.63 9.94 -20.61
C VAL A 199 28.08 8.98 -21.71
N PRO A 200 27.41 8.95 -22.88
CA PRO A 200 27.80 8.03 -23.93
C PRO A 200 29.21 8.37 -24.43
N ALA A 201 30.04 7.35 -24.59
CA ALA A 201 31.28 7.49 -25.34
C ALA A 201 30.98 8.05 -26.75
N ALA A 202 31.80 9.00 -27.21
CA ALA A 202 31.63 9.70 -28.48
C ALA A 202 31.34 8.70 -29.63
N GLY A 203 30.17 8.84 -30.27
CA GLY A 203 29.78 8.04 -31.44
C GLY A 203 28.47 7.24 -31.36
N ARG A 204 27.75 7.22 -30.21
CA ARG A 204 26.39 6.66 -30.16
C ARG A 204 25.32 7.76 -30.26
N ALA A 205 24.74 7.90 -31.45
CA ALA A 205 23.59 8.78 -31.68
C ALA A 205 22.41 8.43 -30.75
N GLY A 206 21.80 9.45 -30.14
CA GLY A 206 20.57 9.34 -29.35
C GLY A 206 20.69 8.84 -27.90
N LYS A 207 21.91 8.58 -27.39
CA LYS A 207 22.14 8.13 -25.99
C LYS A 207 22.80 9.20 -25.11
N GLY A 208 22.89 10.44 -25.60
CA GLY A 208 23.52 11.58 -24.90
C GLY A 208 22.54 12.60 -24.34
N GLU A 209 21.25 12.46 -24.63
CA GLU A 209 20.26 13.37 -24.09
C GLU A 209 20.07 13.11 -22.59
N VAL A 210 20.23 14.16 -21.79
CA VAL A 210 19.94 14.09 -20.36
C VAL A 210 18.43 13.85 -20.16
N PRO A 211 18.03 12.82 -19.39
CA PRO A 211 16.63 12.53 -19.07
C PRO A 211 15.92 13.74 -18.48
N SER A 212 14.63 13.91 -18.79
CA SER A 212 13.81 15.03 -18.29
C SER A 212 13.83 15.11 -16.77
N GLN A 213 13.83 13.98 -16.07
CA GLN A 213 13.92 13.90 -14.61
C GLN A 213 15.16 14.62 -14.06
N ILE A 214 16.33 14.38 -14.68
CA ILE A 214 17.58 14.99 -14.26
C ILE A 214 17.64 16.45 -14.75
N HIS A 215 17.22 16.72 -15.98
CA HIS A 215 17.21 18.06 -16.55
C HIS A 215 16.35 19.03 -15.74
N SER A 216 15.10 18.65 -15.42
CA SER A 216 14.18 19.48 -14.63
C SER A 216 14.72 19.79 -13.23
N TYR A 217 15.38 18.83 -12.59
CA TYR A 217 16.02 19.05 -11.30
C TYR A 217 17.22 20.01 -11.43
N LEU A 218 18.13 19.72 -12.37
CA LEU A 218 19.35 20.50 -12.57
C LEU A 218 19.07 21.94 -13.00
N SER A 219 18.08 22.17 -13.88
CA SER A 219 17.68 23.50 -14.34
C SER A 219 17.03 24.34 -13.24
N SER A 220 16.28 23.70 -12.35
CA SER A 220 15.60 24.40 -11.25
C SER A 220 16.60 24.83 -10.18
N ASN A 221 17.55 23.93 -9.85
CA ASN A 221 18.46 24.10 -8.74
C ASN A 221 19.77 24.84 -9.10
N ASN A 222 20.19 24.84 -10.38
CA ASN A 222 21.41 25.52 -10.81
C ASN A 222 21.08 26.63 -11.81
N ARG A 223 21.41 27.88 -11.45
CA ARG A 223 21.17 29.06 -12.31
C ARG A 223 21.88 28.98 -13.66
N GLU A 224 23.07 28.36 -13.68
CA GLU A 224 23.92 28.17 -14.86
C GLU A 224 23.37 27.12 -15.85
N LEU A 225 22.52 26.20 -15.37
CA LEU A 225 21.98 25.10 -16.19
C LEU A 225 20.55 25.38 -16.68
N ARG A 226 20.05 26.60 -16.49
CA ARG A 226 18.70 26.99 -16.92
C ARG A 226 18.65 27.12 -18.43
N ASN A 227 17.59 26.54 -19.02
CA ASN A 227 17.32 26.58 -20.46
C ASN A 227 18.43 25.98 -21.35
N LEU A 228 19.36 25.19 -20.78
CA LEU A 228 20.33 24.46 -21.59
C LEU A 228 19.66 23.32 -22.36
N PRO A 229 20.10 23.04 -23.60
CA PRO A 229 19.65 21.87 -24.34
C PRO A 229 20.05 20.58 -23.62
N LYS A 230 19.29 19.51 -23.83
CA LYS A 230 19.50 18.22 -23.16
C LYS A 230 20.82 17.54 -23.53
N ASP A 231 21.44 17.98 -24.63
CA ASP A 231 22.72 17.49 -25.14
C ASP A 231 23.91 18.34 -24.71
N ASP A 232 23.70 19.37 -23.88
CA ASP A 232 24.78 20.27 -23.49
C ASP A 232 25.86 19.53 -22.66
N PRO A 233 27.16 19.65 -23.01
CA PRO A 233 28.23 18.93 -22.33
C PRO A 233 28.36 19.30 -20.85
N THR A 234 28.02 20.53 -20.46
CA THR A 234 28.05 20.96 -19.04
C THR A 234 26.92 20.33 -18.24
N LEU A 235 25.75 20.19 -18.86
CA LEU A 235 24.60 19.50 -18.29
C LEU A 235 24.88 18.00 -18.17
N GLN A 236 25.41 17.37 -19.22
CA GLN A 236 25.79 15.95 -19.22
C GLN A 236 26.84 15.64 -18.14
N ALA A 237 27.86 16.50 -18.00
CA ALA A 237 28.88 16.34 -16.97
C ALA A 237 28.30 16.39 -15.55
N LYS A 238 27.34 17.29 -15.28
CA LYS A 238 26.65 17.38 -13.99
C LYS A 238 25.58 16.30 -13.78
N ALA A 239 25.03 15.74 -14.86
CA ALA A 239 24.05 14.66 -14.85
C ALA A 239 24.68 13.27 -14.68
N LYS A 240 25.96 13.12 -15.02
CA LYS A 240 26.68 11.84 -14.98
C LYS A 240 26.58 11.14 -13.61
N ASP A 241 26.46 9.81 -13.65
CA ASP A 241 26.42 8.90 -12.50
C ASP A 241 25.22 9.13 -11.56
N ARG A 242 24.24 9.96 -11.96
CA ARG A 242 23.02 10.19 -11.19
C ARG A 242 21.98 9.14 -11.50
N TRP A 243 21.45 8.55 -10.43
CA TRP A 243 20.29 7.68 -10.45
C TRP A 243 19.01 8.50 -10.49
N TYR A 244 18.00 8.01 -11.19
CA TYR A 244 16.69 8.67 -11.31
C TYR A 244 15.57 7.64 -11.49
N VAL A 245 14.35 8.08 -11.22
CA VAL A 245 13.14 7.25 -11.37
C VAL A 245 12.78 7.11 -12.85
N PRO A 246 12.64 5.88 -13.39
CA PRO A 246 12.29 5.65 -14.78
C PRO A 246 10.89 6.18 -15.13
N ASP A 247 10.70 6.62 -16.38
CA ASP A 247 9.39 6.92 -16.96
C ASP A 247 8.46 5.69 -16.92
N PRO A 248 7.12 5.83 -16.92
CA PRO A 248 6.20 4.68 -16.85
C PRO A 248 6.47 3.56 -17.86
N ASN A 249 6.87 3.91 -19.09
CA ASN A 249 7.22 2.93 -20.13
C ASN A 249 8.52 2.17 -19.79
N LYS A 250 9.56 2.89 -19.36
CA LYS A 250 10.84 2.29 -18.98
C LYS A 250 10.73 1.54 -17.66
N ALA A 251 9.86 1.99 -16.77
CA ALA A 251 9.56 1.36 -15.50
C ALA A 251 8.92 -0.03 -15.74
N ALA A 252 7.99 -0.14 -16.69
CA ALA A 252 7.39 -1.43 -17.05
C ALA A 252 8.42 -2.43 -17.61
N ASP A 253 9.39 -1.96 -18.41
CA ASP A 253 10.44 -2.84 -18.95
C ASP A 253 11.45 -3.26 -17.88
N LEU A 254 11.83 -2.35 -16.98
CA LEU A 254 12.65 -2.67 -15.82
C LEU A 254 11.96 -3.64 -14.86
N GLU A 255 10.66 -3.44 -14.60
CA GLU A 255 9.87 -4.33 -13.76
C GLU A 255 9.83 -5.75 -14.33
N LYS A 256 9.71 -5.91 -15.66
CA LYS A 256 9.81 -7.23 -16.31
C LYS A 256 11.18 -7.87 -16.16
N LEU A 257 12.26 -7.10 -16.29
CA LEU A 257 13.62 -7.59 -16.09
C LEU A 257 13.86 -8.02 -14.64
N ARG A 258 13.38 -7.20 -13.70
CA ARG A 258 13.41 -7.49 -12.27
C ARG A 258 12.59 -8.73 -11.94
N GLU A 259 11.36 -8.85 -12.44
CA GLU A 259 10.51 -10.02 -12.23
C GLU A 259 11.18 -11.29 -12.76
N ARG A 260 11.85 -11.23 -13.92
CA ARG A 260 12.64 -12.36 -14.43
C ARG A 260 13.83 -12.73 -13.53
N ALA A 261 14.55 -11.75 -12.99
CA ALA A 261 15.66 -11.99 -12.07
C ALA A 261 15.16 -12.58 -10.73
N LEU A 262 14.09 -12.02 -10.18
CA LEU A 262 13.41 -12.51 -8.98
C LEU A 262 12.90 -13.94 -9.15
N LEU A 263 12.32 -14.26 -10.31
CA LEU A 263 11.87 -15.62 -10.62
C LEU A 263 13.04 -16.58 -10.74
N LYS A 264 14.15 -16.17 -11.35
CA LYS A 264 15.37 -16.99 -11.40
C LYS A 264 15.87 -17.33 -9.99
N GLU A 265 15.92 -16.35 -9.10
CA GLU A 265 16.29 -16.55 -7.69
C GLU A 265 15.25 -17.41 -6.95
N PHE A 266 13.95 -17.24 -7.22
CA PHE A 266 12.89 -18.08 -6.66
C PHE A 266 13.07 -19.56 -6.99
N TRP A 267 13.45 -19.89 -8.23
CA TRP A 267 13.67 -21.29 -8.62
C TRP A 267 14.84 -21.95 -7.88
N GLU A 268 15.78 -21.18 -7.36
CA GLU A 268 16.87 -21.69 -6.50
C GLU A 268 16.36 -22.08 -5.09
N TYR A 269 15.19 -21.56 -4.67
CA TYR A 269 14.53 -21.93 -3.42
C TYR A 269 13.73 -23.23 -3.51
N LEU A 270 13.65 -23.87 -4.67
CA LEU A 270 13.00 -25.18 -4.81
C LEU A 270 13.71 -26.27 -4.00
N PRO A 271 12.97 -27.23 -3.42
CA PRO A 271 13.57 -28.38 -2.76
C PRO A 271 14.52 -29.13 -3.69
N PRO A 272 15.66 -29.66 -3.20
CA PRO A 272 16.61 -30.39 -4.04
C PRO A 272 15.93 -31.61 -4.68
N GLY A 273 16.05 -31.73 -6.01
CA GLY A 273 15.42 -32.80 -6.79
C GLY A 273 13.95 -32.55 -7.16
N TYR A 274 13.34 -31.46 -6.67
CA TYR A 274 11.99 -31.08 -7.09
C TYR A 274 12.01 -30.41 -8.47
N LYS A 275 11.16 -30.89 -9.37
CA LYS A 275 10.92 -30.27 -10.67
C LYS A 275 9.46 -29.81 -10.72
N PRO A 276 9.19 -28.53 -11.01
CA PRO A 276 7.83 -28.05 -11.17
C PRO A 276 7.16 -28.83 -12.31
N ALA A 277 5.89 -29.20 -12.11
CA ALA A 277 5.13 -29.91 -13.13
C ALA A 277 4.95 -28.97 -14.34
N LYS A 278 5.41 -29.39 -15.52
CA LYS A 278 5.10 -28.65 -16.75
C LYS A 278 3.59 -28.72 -16.99
N ARG A 279 2.98 -27.60 -17.37
CA ARG A 279 1.61 -27.58 -17.90
C ARG A 279 1.57 -28.44 -19.16
N ASP A 280 1.00 -29.65 -19.07
CA ASP A 280 0.58 -30.39 -20.24
C ASP A 280 -0.75 -29.81 -20.74
N ALA A 281 -0.70 -29.12 -21.88
CA ALA A 281 -1.84 -28.47 -22.53
C ALA A 281 -2.95 -29.45 -23.00
N THR A 282 -2.76 -30.75 -22.82
CA THR A 282 -3.66 -31.83 -23.26
C THR A 282 -4.53 -32.41 -22.15
N GLN A 283 -4.33 -32.05 -20.88
CA GLN A 283 -5.20 -32.49 -19.80
C GLN A 283 -6.31 -31.46 -19.55
N SER A 284 -7.54 -31.81 -19.96
CA SER A 284 -8.79 -31.13 -19.60
C SER A 284 -9.17 -31.29 -18.13
N THR A 285 -8.33 -31.99 -17.36
CA THR A 285 -8.41 -32.11 -15.90
C THR A 285 -7.60 -31.00 -15.24
N LEU A 286 -8.23 -30.34 -14.25
CA LEU A 286 -7.60 -29.31 -13.44
C LEU A 286 -6.28 -29.83 -12.82
N PRO A 287 -5.14 -29.13 -13.02
CA PRO A 287 -3.88 -29.48 -12.37
C PRO A 287 -4.05 -29.43 -10.84
N GLY A 288 -4.03 -30.57 -10.17
CA GLY A 288 -4.19 -30.66 -8.71
C GLY A 288 -5.12 -31.77 -8.20
N LEU A 289 -6.01 -32.31 -9.04
CA LEU A 289 -6.99 -33.37 -8.66
C LEU A 289 -6.49 -34.81 -8.89
N ALA A 290 -5.30 -35.01 -9.46
CA ALA A 290 -4.73 -36.35 -9.63
C ALA A 290 -4.20 -36.86 -8.28
N ALA A 291 -4.84 -37.91 -7.75
CA ALA A 291 -4.50 -38.62 -6.51
C ALA A 291 -3.08 -39.23 -6.50
N ASP A 292 -2.40 -39.29 -7.65
CA ASP A 292 -1.09 -39.94 -7.83
C ASP A 292 0.10 -38.97 -7.87
N SER A 293 -0.01 -37.81 -7.24
CA SER A 293 1.14 -36.91 -7.14
C SER A 293 2.00 -37.20 -5.94
N ALA A 294 3.28 -37.46 -6.19
CA ALA A 294 4.30 -37.64 -5.17
C ALA A 294 4.19 -36.62 -4.03
N PRO A 295 4.41 -37.04 -2.76
CA PRO A 295 4.32 -36.16 -1.61
C PRO A 295 5.23 -34.94 -1.80
N VAL A 296 4.71 -33.76 -1.44
CA VAL A 296 5.49 -32.51 -1.47
C VAL A 296 6.74 -32.71 -0.60
N PRO A 297 7.96 -32.59 -1.17
CA PRO A 297 9.18 -32.86 -0.42
C PRO A 297 9.37 -31.79 0.66
N LYS A 298 9.34 -32.23 1.92
CA LYS A 298 9.64 -31.37 3.07
C LYS A 298 11.14 -31.08 3.11
N GLY A 299 11.53 -29.87 2.73
CA GLY A 299 12.92 -29.42 2.76
C GLY A 299 13.31 -28.73 4.07
N LYS A 300 14.61 -28.63 4.34
CA LYS A 300 15.14 -27.83 5.45
C LYS A 300 14.70 -26.37 5.31
N LYS A 301 14.22 -25.77 6.42
CA LYS A 301 13.83 -24.36 6.50
C LYS A 301 15.01 -23.45 6.11
N MET A 302 14.76 -22.48 5.23
CA MET A 302 15.75 -21.50 4.77
C MET A 302 16.01 -20.48 5.88
N ARG A 303 17.29 -20.15 6.11
CA ARG A 303 17.70 -19.19 7.14
C ARG A 303 17.67 -17.74 6.65
N VAL A 304 17.96 -17.55 5.37
CA VAL A 304 18.04 -16.25 4.70
C VAL A 304 17.35 -16.41 3.35
N LEU A 305 16.40 -15.55 3.05
CA LEU A 305 15.68 -15.53 1.77
C LEU A 305 15.41 -14.10 1.33
N ARG A 306 15.32 -13.88 0.02
CA ARG A 306 14.85 -12.62 -0.55
C ARG A 306 13.32 -12.68 -0.65
N LEU A 307 12.62 -11.90 0.17
CA LEU A 307 11.16 -11.94 0.25
C LEU A 307 10.49 -11.57 -1.07
N GLU A 308 11.03 -10.59 -1.79
CA GLU A 308 10.51 -10.18 -3.10
C GLU A 308 10.60 -11.31 -4.13
N ALA A 309 11.64 -12.14 -4.09
CA ALA A 309 11.76 -13.30 -4.97
C ALA A 309 10.68 -14.35 -4.66
N VAL A 310 10.39 -14.59 -3.37
CA VAL A 310 9.29 -15.46 -2.96
C VAL A 310 7.94 -14.90 -3.42
N ARG A 311 7.69 -13.60 -3.21
CA ARG A 311 6.44 -12.95 -3.65
C ARG A 311 6.24 -13.07 -5.16
N ALA A 312 7.30 -12.80 -5.95
CA ALA A 312 7.27 -12.94 -7.40
C ALA A 312 7.01 -14.39 -7.83
N GLY A 313 7.66 -15.35 -7.17
CA GLY A 313 7.47 -16.77 -7.41
C GLY A 313 6.07 -17.28 -7.07
N PHE A 314 5.51 -16.85 -5.94
CA PHE A 314 4.15 -17.24 -5.53
C PHE A 314 3.11 -16.67 -6.50
N LYS A 315 3.25 -15.40 -6.88
CA LYS A 315 2.42 -14.77 -7.92
C LYS A 315 2.50 -15.55 -9.23
N HIS A 316 3.69 -15.94 -9.68
CA HIS A 316 3.88 -16.72 -10.90
C HIS A 316 3.27 -18.12 -10.80
N CYS A 317 3.54 -18.86 -9.71
CA CYS A 317 2.96 -20.18 -9.46
C CYS A 317 1.42 -20.11 -9.40
N TRP A 318 0.87 -19.06 -8.80
CA TRP A 318 -0.57 -18.84 -8.74
C TRP A 318 -1.20 -18.62 -10.12
N GLN A 319 -0.57 -17.79 -10.98
CA GLN A 319 -1.00 -17.54 -12.36
C GLN A 319 -0.90 -18.80 -13.23
N GLU A 320 0.17 -19.58 -13.05
CA GLU A 320 0.40 -20.85 -13.73
C GLU A 320 -0.42 -22.01 -13.16
N ARG A 321 -1.17 -21.78 -12.06
CA ARG A 321 -1.91 -22.82 -11.31
C ARG A 321 -1.02 -23.95 -10.79
N ASP A 322 0.26 -23.66 -10.56
CA ASP A 322 1.22 -24.57 -9.95
C ASP A 322 1.21 -24.42 -8.42
N TYR A 323 0.10 -24.84 -7.81
CA TYR A 323 -0.10 -24.75 -6.37
C TYR A 323 0.84 -25.68 -5.58
N ARG A 324 1.31 -26.78 -6.19
CA ARG A 324 2.23 -27.73 -5.55
C ARG A 324 3.59 -27.10 -5.33
N THR A 325 4.12 -26.41 -6.34
CA THR A 325 5.40 -25.71 -6.19
C THR A 325 5.31 -24.60 -5.15
N LEU A 326 4.18 -23.88 -5.11
CA LEU A 326 3.93 -22.84 -4.11
C LEU A 326 4.01 -23.40 -2.68
N ILE A 327 3.28 -24.50 -2.40
CA ILE A 327 3.30 -25.16 -1.09
C ILE A 327 4.70 -25.71 -0.76
N ALA A 328 5.41 -26.27 -1.75
CA ALA A 328 6.75 -26.82 -1.56
C ALA A 328 7.75 -25.75 -1.10
N VAL A 329 7.67 -24.54 -1.67
CA VAL A 329 8.52 -23.41 -1.25
C VAL A 329 8.03 -22.84 0.09
N ALA A 330 6.72 -22.69 0.29
CA ALA A 330 6.14 -22.19 1.53
C ALA A 330 6.57 -23.02 2.76
N GLN A 331 6.60 -24.34 2.66
CA GLN A 331 7.04 -25.23 3.74
C GLN A 331 8.52 -25.05 4.13
N ARG A 332 9.34 -24.47 3.24
CA ARG A 332 10.75 -24.15 3.51
C ARG A 332 10.93 -22.75 4.09
N ILE A 333 9.90 -21.91 4.08
CA ILE A 333 9.94 -20.58 4.69
C ILE A 333 9.63 -20.73 6.18
N PRO A 334 10.37 -20.03 7.07
CA PRO A 334 10.00 -19.97 8.48
C PRO A 334 8.57 -19.43 8.67
N GLU A 335 7.75 -20.10 9.50
CA GLU A 335 6.34 -19.74 9.71
C GLU A 335 6.15 -18.29 10.18
N ASN A 336 7.07 -17.76 10.98
CA ASN A 336 7.04 -16.35 11.39
C ASN A 336 7.14 -15.40 10.20
N VAL A 337 8.01 -15.70 9.22
CA VAL A 337 8.14 -14.91 7.99
C VAL A 337 6.86 -14.97 7.16
N LEU A 338 6.27 -16.17 7.06
CA LEU A 338 5.06 -16.38 6.28
C LEU A 338 3.86 -15.66 6.91
N GLN A 339 3.76 -15.63 8.23
CA GLN A 339 2.70 -14.93 8.98
C GLN A 339 2.89 -13.41 9.00
N GLU A 340 4.13 -12.93 8.98
CA GLU A 340 4.46 -11.50 8.90
C GLU A 340 4.05 -10.87 7.56
N ASP A 341 3.92 -11.68 6.49
CA ASP A 341 3.52 -11.24 5.15
C ASP A 341 2.10 -11.68 4.79
N PRO A 342 1.11 -10.77 4.80
CA PRO A 342 -0.29 -11.11 4.49
C PRO A 342 -0.49 -11.67 3.07
N LYS A 343 0.34 -11.27 2.09
CA LYS A 343 0.20 -11.73 0.70
C LYS A 343 0.70 -13.15 0.55
N LEU A 344 1.84 -13.47 1.15
CA LEU A 344 2.38 -14.83 1.13
C LEU A 344 1.46 -15.80 1.88
N LEU A 345 0.94 -15.39 3.04
CA LEU A 345 -0.04 -16.17 3.80
C LEU A 345 -1.31 -16.43 2.98
N MET A 346 -1.88 -15.37 2.38
CA MET A 346 -3.06 -15.50 1.53
C MET A 346 -2.85 -16.48 0.38
N TRP A 347 -1.73 -16.39 -0.35
CA TRP A 347 -1.43 -17.32 -1.45
C TRP A 347 -1.23 -18.75 -0.97
N TYR A 348 -0.58 -18.93 0.19
CA TYR A 348 -0.39 -20.24 0.80
C TYR A 348 -1.72 -20.88 1.20
N ASP A 349 -2.56 -20.19 1.96
CA ASP A 349 -3.86 -20.70 2.43
C ASP A 349 -4.77 -21.07 1.25
N GLN A 350 -4.78 -20.23 0.20
CA GLN A 350 -5.53 -20.50 -1.02
C GLN A 350 -4.97 -21.71 -1.79
N ALA A 351 -3.65 -21.85 -1.88
CA ALA A 351 -3.02 -22.99 -2.55
C ALA A 351 -3.26 -24.30 -1.80
N VAL A 352 -3.15 -24.30 -0.46
CA VAL A 352 -3.46 -25.47 0.38
C VAL A 352 -4.91 -25.90 0.18
N THR A 353 -5.86 -24.95 0.25
CA THR A 353 -7.29 -25.23 0.00
C THR A 353 -7.55 -25.84 -1.38
N ARG A 354 -6.76 -25.46 -2.40
CA ARG A 354 -6.89 -25.95 -3.79
C ARG A 354 -6.26 -27.32 -4.02
N VAL A 355 -5.17 -27.66 -3.31
CA VAL A 355 -4.41 -28.91 -3.47
C VAL A 355 -4.90 -30.00 -2.51
N GLY A 356 -5.41 -29.59 -1.34
CA GLY A 356 -5.98 -30.46 -0.33
C GLY A 356 -7.26 -29.84 0.20
N GLY A 357 -8.40 -30.22 -0.40
CA GLY A 357 -9.66 -30.16 0.33
C GLY A 357 -9.70 -31.35 1.28
N GLU A 358 -9.07 -31.25 2.45
CA GLU A 358 -9.40 -32.02 3.66
C GLU A 358 -8.49 -31.64 4.85
N GLY A 359 -9.14 -31.36 5.98
CA GLY A 359 -8.76 -31.85 7.33
C GLY A 359 -7.47 -31.34 7.96
#